data_AF-A0A7X8VDZ1-F1
#
_entry.id   AF-A0A7X8VDZ1-F1
#
_cell.length_a   1.000
_cell.length_b   1.000
_cell.length_c   1.000
_cell.angle_alpha   90.00
_cell.angle_beta   90.00
_cell.angle_gamma   90.00
#
_symmetry.space_group_name_H-M   'P 1'
#
loop_
_entity.id
_entity.type
_entity.pdbx_description
1 polymer ?
#
loop_
_entity_poly.entity_id
_entity_poly.type
_entity_poly.pdbx_seq_one_letter_code
_entity_poly.pdbx_strand_id
1 'polypeptide(L)'
;MQVGIEVYAQRAVYIMDNNFVRLKVINNGKLMEESCSEDVFKFFGTIIPGKRLAGVGRNSKYEPSYLLGSIFEANPSSHINFLFIDPEDDIKLVIETNIWLDPGIMLQDVMLKIASDKKNLEIPLNRPDIKMDWQSRGTFAIDIGDFIRELNAARIKV
;
A
#
# COMPACT_ATOMS: atom_id res chain seq x y z
N MET A 1 2.71 18.18 2.09
CA MET A 1 2.26 17.51 0.86
C MET A 1 1.28 16.42 1.26
N GLN A 2 0.15 16.31 0.57
CA GLN A 2 -0.80 15.21 0.75
C GLN A 2 -0.41 14.07 -0.17
N VAL A 3 -0.36 12.86 0.38
CA VAL A 3 0.00 11.66 -0.38
C VAL A 3 -1.02 10.56 -0.12
N GLY A 4 -1.53 9.94 -1.17
CA GLY A 4 -2.26 8.67 -1.10
C GLY A 4 -1.28 7.53 -1.38
N ILE A 5 -1.39 6.44 -0.61
CA ILE A 5 -0.59 5.23 -0.82
C ILE A 5 -1.54 4.03 -0.89
N GLU A 6 -1.47 3.31 -1.99
CA GLU A 6 -2.38 2.22 -2.31
C GLU A 6 -1.60 0.99 -2.79
N VAL A 7 -2.07 -0.19 -2.38
CA VAL A 7 -1.56 -1.48 -2.85
C VAL A 7 -2.51 -1.99 -3.93
N TYR A 8 -1.99 -2.32 -5.09
CA TYR A 8 -2.74 -2.84 -6.23
C TYR A 8 -2.27 -4.25 -6.59
N ALA A 9 -3.21 -5.07 -7.03
CA ALA A 9 -2.93 -6.38 -7.59
C ALA A 9 -2.26 -6.24 -8.97
N GLN A 10 -1.02 -6.73 -9.12
CA GLN A 10 -0.37 -6.95 -10.43
C GLN A 10 -0.74 -8.29 -11.04
N ARG A 11 -0.96 -9.30 -10.19
CA ARG A 11 -1.46 -10.61 -10.57
C ARG A 11 -2.75 -10.90 -9.81
N ALA A 12 -3.44 -11.96 -10.21
CA ALA A 12 -4.63 -12.42 -9.51
C ALA A 12 -4.28 -12.79 -8.06
N VAL A 13 -4.89 -12.11 -7.09
CA VAL A 13 -4.69 -12.36 -5.66
C VAL A 13 -5.90 -13.12 -5.12
N TYR A 14 -5.67 -14.33 -4.63
CA TYR A 14 -6.70 -15.14 -4.00
C TYR A 14 -6.97 -14.68 -2.57
N ILE A 15 -8.23 -14.40 -2.28
CA ILE A 15 -8.72 -13.94 -0.98
C ILE A 15 -9.55 -15.05 -0.35
N MET A 16 -9.23 -15.35 0.91
CA MET A 16 -10.00 -16.24 1.78
C MET A 16 -10.71 -15.41 2.85
N ASP A 17 -11.74 -16.00 3.46
CA ASP A 17 -12.43 -15.37 4.58
C ASP A 17 -11.46 -15.03 5.72
N ASN A 18 -11.58 -13.81 6.23
CA ASN A 18 -10.70 -13.20 7.23
C ASN A 18 -9.27 -12.92 6.77
N ASN A 19 -9.01 -12.92 5.47
CA ASN A 19 -7.80 -12.28 4.97
C ASN A 19 -7.82 -10.79 5.32
N PHE A 20 -6.66 -10.23 5.60
CA PHE A 20 -6.52 -8.81 5.88
C PHE A 20 -5.24 -8.22 5.30
N VAL A 21 -5.22 -6.91 5.12
CA VAL A 21 -4.03 -6.11 4.86
C VAL A 21 -4.07 -4.89 5.77
N ARG A 22 -3.03 -4.70 6.56
CA ARG A 22 -2.80 -3.50 7.36
C ARG A 22 -1.63 -2.74 6.80
N LEU A 23 -1.78 -1.43 6.69
CA LEU A 23 -0.71 -0.55 6.23
C LEU A 23 -0.40 0.47 7.32
N LYS A 24 0.86 0.84 7.44
CA LYS A 24 1.31 1.98 8.23
C LYS A 24 2.61 2.54 7.66
N VAL A 25 2.79 3.84 7.78
CA VAL A 25 4.01 4.53 7.37
C VAL A 25 4.84 4.84 8.61
N ILE A 26 6.11 4.49 8.54
CA ILE A 26 7.13 4.86 9.51
C ILE A 26 8.02 5.92 8.86
N ASN A 27 8.20 7.07 9.52
CA ASN A 27 9.12 8.12 9.11
C ASN A 27 10.16 8.32 10.23
N ASN A 28 11.43 8.07 9.94
CA ASN A 28 12.55 8.16 10.90
C ASN A 28 12.27 7.37 12.19
N GLY A 29 11.76 6.15 12.04
CA GLY A 29 11.39 5.27 13.15
C GLY A 29 10.10 5.66 13.89
N LYS A 30 9.43 6.76 13.53
CA LYS A 30 8.16 7.20 14.13
C LYS A 30 6.98 6.80 13.27
N LEU A 31 5.93 6.27 13.92
CA LEU A 31 4.67 5.97 13.27
C LEU A 31 3.92 7.24 12.88
N MET A 32 3.49 7.32 11.61
CA MET A 32 2.53 8.32 11.16
C MET A 32 1.12 7.79 11.42
N GLU A 33 0.50 8.18 12.54
CA GLU A 33 -0.79 7.63 12.98
C GLU A 33 -1.90 7.76 11.93
N GLU A 34 -1.94 8.86 11.16
CA GLU A 34 -2.95 9.03 10.11
C GLU A 34 -2.81 8.05 8.94
N SER A 35 -1.69 7.33 8.84
CA SER A 35 -1.44 6.35 7.78
C SER A 35 -1.96 4.95 8.11
N CYS A 36 -2.24 4.69 9.39
CA CYS A 36 -2.69 3.39 9.86
C CYS A 36 -3.99 2.98 9.14
N SER A 37 -4.00 1.79 8.57
CA SER A 37 -5.18 1.22 7.93
C SER A 37 -5.33 -0.27 8.18
N GLU A 38 -6.56 -0.74 8.01
CA GLU A 38 -6.91 -2.15 8.00
C GLU A 38 -8.00 -2.40 6.95
N ASP A 39 -7.70 -3.27 6.00
CA ASP A 39 -8.62 -3.84 5.02
C ASP A 39 -8.89 -5.30 5.40
N VAL A 40 -10.11 -5.63 5.84
CA VAL A 40 -10.52 -7.02 6.16
C VAL A 40 -11.50 -7.54 5.11
N PHE A 41 -11.20 -8.70 4.55
CA PHE A 41 -12.04 -9.37 3.56
C PHE A 41 -12.84 -10.49 4.24
N LYS A 42 -14.18 -10.40 4.19
CA LYS A 42 -15.12 -11.40 4.73
C LYS A 42 -15.76 -12.25 3.63
N PHE A 43 -15.03 -12.45 2.55
CA PHE A 43 -15.51 -13.20 1.39
C PHE A 43 -14.38 -14.04 0.81
N PHE A 44 -14.75 -15.01 -0.02
CA PHE A 44 -13.82 -15.79 -0.83
C PHE A 44 -13.90 -15.32 -2.27
N GLY A 45 -12.75 -15.15 -2.92
CA GLY A 45 -12.72 -14.74 -4.31
C GLY A 45 -11.33 -14.39 -4.80
N THR A 46 -11.26 -13.79 -5.99
CA THR A 46 -10.01 -13.35 -6.60
C THR A 46 -10.09 -11.86 -6.88
N ILE A 47 -9.11 -11.12 -6.39
CA ILE A 47 -8.89 -9.74 -6.79
C ILE A 47 -8.07 -9.77 -8.07
N ILE A 48 -8.66 -9.29 -9.15
CA ILE A 48 -8.07 -9.37 -10.48
C ILE A 48 -6.96 -8.31 -10.68
N PRO A 49 -6.02 -8.51 -11.61
CA PRO A 49 -4.99 -7.53 -11.91
C PRO A 49 -5.54 -6.13 -12.20
N GLY A 50 -4.81 -5.11 -11.76
CA GLY A 50 -5.17 -3.70 -11.90
C GLY A 50 -6.18 -3.19 -10.87
N LYS A 51 -6.66 -4.04 -9.95
CA LYS A 51 -7.58 -3.64 -8.88
C LYS A 51 -6.88 -3.33 -7.58
N ARG A 52 -7.39 -2.32 -6.88
CA ARG A 52 -6.91 -1.95 -5.54
C ARG A 52 -7.21 -3.05 -4.54
N LEU A 53 -6.19 -3.38 -3.77
CA LEU A 53 -6.23 -4.32 -2.66
C LEU A 53 -6.38 -3.61 -1.32
N ALA A 54 -5.61 -2.54 -1.09
CA ALA A 54 -5.57 -1.83 0.18
C ALA A 54 -5.14 -0.38 0.01
N GLY A 55 -5.39 0.45 1.01
CA GLY A 55 -4.97 1.86 1.03
C GLY A 55 -4.72 2.37 2.44
N VAL A 56 -3.83 3.35 2.60
CA VAL A 56 -3.48 3.92 3.91
C VAL A 56 -4.60 4.79 4.50
N GLY A 57 -4.57 4.99 5.82
CA GLY A 57 -5.37 5.96 6.56
C GLY A 57 -6.88 5.69 6.61
N ARG A 58 -7.30 4.43 6.50
CA ARG A 58 -8.71 4.04 6.61
C ARG A 58 -8.89 2.63 7.14
N ASN A 59 -10.02 2.36 7.76
CA ASN A 59 -10.42 1.00 8.13
C ASN A 59 -11.62 0.58 7.28
N SER A 60 -11.57 -0.61 6.69
CA SER A 60 -12.62 -1.12 5.82
C SER A 60 -12.82 -2.61 6.02
N LYS A 61 -14.09 -3.01 6.05
CA LYS A 61 -14.51 -4.39 6.18
C LYS A 61 -15.41 -4.71 4.99
N TYR A 62 -14.95 -5.62 4.13
CA TYR A 62 -15.64 -5.97 2.90
C TYR A 62 -16.41 -7.27 3.08
N GLU A 63 -17.73 -7.15 3.15
CA GLU A 63 -18.66 -8.27 3.23
C GLU A 63 -18.95 -8.84 1.82
N PRO A 64 -19.50 -10.06 1.70
CA PRO A 64 -19.84 -10.64 0.40
C PRO A 64 -20.78 -9.79 -0.47
N SER A 65 -21.54 -8.88 0.13
CA SER A 65 -22.40 -7.92 -0.58
C SER A 65 -21.63 -7.02 -1.56
N TYR A 66 -20.33 -6.81 -1.34
CA TYR A 66 -19.46 -6.05 -2.25
C TYR A 66 -19.18 -6.76 -3.57
N LEU A 67 -19.55 -8.04 -3.70
CA LEU A 67 -19.39 -8.84 -4.93
C LEU A 67 -20.66 -8.88 -5.80
N LEU A 68 -21.76 -8.28 -5.34
CA LEU A 68 -23.05 -8.39 -6.01
C LEU A 68 -23.09 -7.54 -7.29
N GLY A 69 -22.85 -8.19 -8.43
CA GLY A 69 -22.98 -7.59 -9.76
C GLY A 69 -21.84 -6.66 -10.16
N SER A 70 -20.73 -6.66 -9.44
CA SER A 70 -19.58 -5.81 -9.69
C SER A 70 -18.26 -6.57 -9.53
N ILE A 71 -17.21 -6.04 -10.18
CA ILE A 71 -15.84 -6.48 -9.91
C ILE A 71 -15.40 -5.78 -8.63
N PHE A 72 -14.95 -6.56 -7.65
CA PHE A 72 -14.46 -6.02 -6.39
C PHE A 72 -13.24 -5.12 -6.59
N GLU A 73 -13.22 -4.01 -5.85
CA GLU A 73 -12.07 -3.13 -5.71
C GLU A 73 -12.12 -2.49 -4.32
N ALA A 74 -10.99 -2.49 -3.61
CA ALA A 74 -10.91 -1.88 -2.29
C ALA A 74 -11.10 -0.36 -2.36
N ASN A 75 -11.60 0.22 -1.26
CA ASN A 75 -11.82 1.66 -1.14
C ASN A 75 -10.50 2.44 -1.37
N PRO A 76 -10.57 3.68 -1.88
CA PRO A 76 -9.38 4.51 -2.05
C PRO A 76 -8.74 4.85 -0.71
N SER A 77 -7.43 5.10 -0.72
CA SER A 77 -6.69 5.58 0.45
C SER A 77 -7.20 6.94 0.93
N SER A 78 -6.99 7.20 2.22
CA SER A 78 -6.98 8.57 2.74
C SER A 78 -5.63 9.21 2.47
N HIS A 79 -5.59 10.54 2.46
CA HIS A 79 -4.33 11.26 2.29
C HIS A 79 -3.58 11.36 3.62
N ILE A 80 -2.27 11.09 3.59
CA ILE A 80 -1.34 11.33 4.69
C ILE A 80 -0.57 12.62 4.46
N ASN A 81 -0.21 13.34 5.53
CA ASN A 81 0.41 14.65 5.43
C ASN A 81 1.90 14.60 5.75
N PHE A 82 2.73 14.77 4.73
CA PHE A 82 4.16 15.05 4.93
C PHE A 82 4.37 16.55 5.09
N LEU A 83 4.60 17.03 6.31
CA LEU A 83 4.83 18.45 6.60
C LEU A 83 6.17 18.94 6.04
N PHE A 84 7.22 18.19 6.35
CA PHE A 84 8.59 18.41 5.88
C PHE A 84 9.15 17.06 5.43
N ILE A 85 9.97 17.08 4.39
CA ILE A 85 10.67 15.89 3.88
C ILE A 85 12.13 16.31 3.73
N ASP A 86 12.99 15.73 4.56
CA ASP A 86 14.44 15.87 4.46
C ASP A 86 14.99 14.84 3.45
N PRO A 87 16.02 15.19 2.67
CA PRO A 87 16.79 14.22 1.89
C PRO A 87 17.22 12.97 2.68
N GLU A 88 17.49 13.09 3.97
CA GLU A 88 17.95 11.99 4.83
C GLU A 88 16.82 11.18 5.48
N ASP A 89 15.55 11.56 5.29
CA ASP A 89 14.42 10.85 5.91
C ASP A 89 14.33 9.38 5.47
N ASP A 90 14.27 8.47 6.45
CA ASP A 90 13.96 7.05 6.26
C ASP A 90 12.44 6.85 6.33
N ILE A 91 11.80 6.70 5.17
CA ILE A 91 10.34 6.56 5.07
C ILE A 91 10.01 5.18 4.55
N LYS A 92 9.36 4.37 5.39
CA LYS A 92 8.98 2.98 5.09
C LYS A 92 7.47 2.78 5.14
N LEU A 93 6.93 2.05 4.17
CA LEU A 93 5.60 1.48 4.24
C LEU A 93 5.68 0.08 4.82
N VAL A 94 5.04 -0.14 5.96
CA VAL A 94 4.90 -1.48 6.56
C VAL A 94 3.56 -2.08 6.14
N ILE A 95 3.61 -3.28 5.59
CA ILE A 95 2.48 -4.09 5.16
C ILE A 95 2.42 -5.32 6.07
N GLU A 96 1.31 -5.47 6.78
CA GLU A 96 1.03 -6.65 7.61
C GLU A 96 -0.20 -7.38 7.07
N THR A 97 -0.10 -8.68 6.84
CA THR A 97 -1.12 -9.47 6.16
C THR A 97 -0.98 -10.96 6.45
N ASN A 98 -2.08 -11.70 6.34
CA ASN A 98 -2.10 -13.16 6.31
C ASN A 98 -2.27 -13.75 4.90
N ILE A 99 -2.31 -12.91 3.85
CA ILE A 99 -2.43 -13.35 2.45
C ILE A 99 -1.11 -13.96 1.98
N TRP A 100 -0.01 -13.22 2.16
CA TRP A 100 1.33 -13.68 1.81
C TRP A 100 2.14 -13.93 3.06
N LEU A 101 2.75 -15.10 3.13
CA LEU A 101 3.59 -15.50 4.26
C LEU A 101 5.08 -15.44 3.90
N ASP A 102 5.38 -15.41 2.61
CA ASP A 102 6.71 -15.32 2.00
C ASP A 102 6.80 -14.08 1.09
N PRO A 103 7.92 -13.34 1.13
CA PRO A 103 8.11 -12.13 0.34
C PRO A 103 8.12 -12.37 -1.18
N GLY A 104 8.64 -13.50 -1.66
CA GLY A 104 8.81 -13.77 -3.08
C GLY A 104 7.50 -13.78 -3.85
N ILE A 105 6.43 -14.29 -3.24
CA ILE A 105 5.08 -14.30 -3.83
C ILE A 105 4.50 -12.89 -3.84
N MET A 106 4.55 -12.19 -2.70
CA MET A 106 3.99 -10.85 -2.56
C MET A 106 4.58 -9.89 -3.61
N LEU A 107 5.91 -9.89 -3.79
CA LEU A 107 6.60 -9.01 -4.74
C LEU A 107 6.13 -9.18 -6.18
N GLN A 108 5.67 -10.38 -6.56
CA GLN A 108 5.16 -10.66 -7.90
C GLN A 108 3.68 -10.31 -8.04
N ASP A 109 2.95 -10.33 -6.93
CA ASP A 109 1.49 -10.20 -6.91
C ASP A 109 1.02 -8.75 -6.78
N VAL A 110 1.84 -7.85 -6.22
CA VAL A 110 1.40 -6.47 -5.92
C VAL A 110 2.36 -5.38 -6.39
N MET A 111 1.78 -4.22 -6.65
CA MET A 111 2.48 -2.95 -6.89
C MET A 111 1.99 -1.89 -5.90
N LEU A 112 2.83 -0.88 -5.68
CA LEU A 112 2.43 0.33 -4.98
C LEU A 112 2.02 1.41 -5.97
N LYS A 113 0.95 2.12 -5.62
CA LYS A 113 0.59 3.38 -6.24
C LYS A 113 0.72 4.48 -5.20
N ILE A 114 1.62 5.42 -5.46
CA ILE A 114 1.87 6.57 -4.57
C ILE A 114 1.48 7.82 -5.34
N ALA A 115 0.47 8.53 -4.84
CA ALA A 115 -0.18 9.64 -5.51
C ALA A 115 -0.06 10.92 -4.68
N SER A 116 0.21 12.03 -5.36
CA SER A 116 0.06 13.39 -4.84
C SER A 116 -0.96 14.14 -5.70
N ASP A 117 -1.28 15.38 -5.33
CA ASP A 117 -2.14 16.27 -6.12
C ASP A 117 -1.63 16.50 -7.56
N LYS A 118 -0.31 16.47 -7.78
CA LYS A 118 0.30 16.77 -9.09
C LYS A 118 0.79 15.54 -9.85
N LYS A 119 1.13 14.46 -9.16
CA LYS A 119 1.85 13.33 -9.77
C LYS A 119 1.48 12.01 -9.11
N ASN A 120 1.40 10.97 -9.94
CA ASN A 120 1.17 9.59 -9.54
C ASN A 120 2.34 8.72 -9.99
N LEU A 121 2.79 7.83 -9.11
CA LEU A 121 3.83 6.83 -9.36
C LEU A 121 3.22 5.44 -9.21
N GLU A 122 3.45 4.58 -10.19
CA GLU A 122 3.07 3.16 -10.15
C GLU A 122 4.36 2.33 -10.12
N ILE A 123 4.54 1.59 -9.04
CA ILE A 123 5.82 1.01 -8.64
C ILE A 123 5.63 -0.50 -8.42
N PRO A 124 5.95 -1.33 -9.43
CA PRO A 124 6.03 -2.78 -9.26
C PRO A 124 7.04 -3.14 -8.17
N LEU A 125 6.67 -4.02 -7.24
CA LEU A 125 7.55 -4.38 -6.13
C LEU A 125 8.65 -5.37 -6.55
N ASN A 126 8.48 -6.11 -7.64
CA ASN A 126 9.49 -7.01 -8.19
C ASN A 126 10.68 -6.31 -8.89
N ARG A 127 10.73 -4.97 -8.85
CA ARG A 127 11.85 -4.19 -9.37
C ARG A 127 13.12 -4.38 -8.54
N PRO A 128 14.31 -4.41 -9.18
CA PRO A 128 15.57 -4.67 -8.48
C PRO A 128 16.01 -3.52 -7.56
N ASP A 129 15.53 -2.31 -7.80
CA ASP A 129 15.83 -1.11 -7.00
C ASP A 129 14.94 -0.97 -5.76
N ILE A 130 13.92 -1.82 -5.60
CA ILE A 130 13.05 -1.83 -4.42
C ILE A 130 13.72 -2.56 -3.27
N LYS A 131 13.90 -1.84 -2.17
CA LYS A 131 14.39 -2.41 -0.90
C LYS A 131 13.19 -2.80 -0.05
N MET A 132 13.15 -4.07 0.33
CA MET A 132 12.13 -4.61 1.22
C MET A 132 12.79 -5.41 2.35
N ASP A 133 12.43 -5.06 3.58
CA ASP A 133 12.82 -5.77 4.78
C ASP A 133 11.70 -6.76 5.16
N TRP A 134 12.01 -8.05 5.21
CA TRP A 134 11.11 -9.07 5.74
C TRP A 134 11.28 -9.17 7.26
N GLN A 135 10.40 -8.49 8.02
CA GLN A 135 10.52 -8.40 9.48
C GLN A 135 10.09 -9.68 10.18
N SER A 136 8.96 -10.24 9.72
CA SER A 136 8.39 -11.50 10.22
C SER A 136 7.41 -12.04 9.20
N ARG A 137 6.95 -13.28 9.39
CA ARG A 137 5.93 -13.90 8.53
C ARG A 137 4.72 -12.96 8.37
N GLY A 138 4.39 -12.60 7.13
CA GLY A 138 3.28 -11.70 6.83
C GLY A 138 3.52 -10.23 7.15
N THR A 139 4.76 -9.81 7.46
CA THR A 139 5.10 -8.42 7.77
C THR A 139 6.30 -7.97 6.95
N PHE A 140 6.08 -6.97 6.11
CA PHE A 140 7.05 -6.49 5.12
C PHE A 140 7.19 -4.98 5.26
N ALA A 141 8.41 -4.46 5.27
CA ALA A 141 8.66 -3.02 5.24
C ALA A 141 9.33 -2.64 3.92
N ILE A 142 8.71 -1.73 3.17
CA ILE A 142 9.18 -1.28 1.85
C ILE A 142 9.69 0.14 2.00
N ASP A 143 10.92 0.39 1.56
CA ASP A 143 11.45 1.75 1.47
C ASP A 143 10.71 2.53 0.37
N ILE A 144 10.08 3.63 0.76
CA ILE A 144 9.34 4.51 -0.14
C ILE A 144 9.88 5.94 -0.15
N GLY A 145 11.00 6.21 0.54
CA GLY A 145 11.52 7.55 0.74
C GLY A 145 11.82 8.28 -0.57
N ASP A 146 12.45 7.59 -1.51
CA ASP A 146 12.80 8.18 -2.82
C ASP A 146 11.56 8.57 -3.63
N PHE A 147 10.49 7.76 -3.57
CA PHE A 147 9.23 8.07 -4.24
C PHE A 147 8.53 9.28 -3.61
N ILE A 148 8.53 9.37 -2.28
CA ILE A 148 7.96 10.52 -1.56
C ILE A 148 8.74 11.80 -1.88
N ARG A 149 10.07 11.73 -1.94
CA ARG A 149 10.95 12.85 -2.35
C ARG A 149 10.69 13.27 -3.80
N GLU A 150 10.53 12.31 -4.71
CA GLU A 150 10.21 12.58 -6.11
C GLU A 150 8.89 13.35 -6.26
N LEU A 151 7.85 12.93 -5.54
CA LEU A 151 6.55 13.61 -5.51
C LEU A 151 6.68 15.03 -4.94
N ASN A 152 7.46 15.21 -3.87
CA ASN A 152 7.66 16.52 -3.26
C ASN A 152 8.44 17.47 -4.20
N ALA A 153 9.43 16.97 -4.93
CA ALA A 153 10.16 17.77 -5.92
C ALA A 153 9.25 18.24 -7.07
N ALA A 154 8.30 17.40 -7.50
CA ALA A 154 7.30 17.78 -8.49
C ALA A 154 6.34 18.87 -7.98
N ARG A 155 6.10 18.94 -6.67
CA ARG A 155 5.32 20.03 -6.05
C ARG A 155 6.01 21.39 -6.17
N ILE A 156 7.33 21.44 -5.98
CA ILE A 156 8.13 22.67 -5.92
C ILE A 156 8.36 23.29 -7.30
N LYS A 157 8.43 22.47 -8.36
CA LYS A 157 8.48 22.98 -9.74
C LYS A 157 7.13 23.63 -10.10
N VAL A 158 7.08 24.96 -10.04
CA VAL A 158 5.99 25.84 -10.51
C VAL A 158 6.62 26.87 -11.45
#